data_AF-A0A318XQR2-F1
#
_entry.id   AF-A0A318XQR2-F1
#
_cell.length_a   1.000
_cell.length_b   1.000
_cell.length_c   1.000
_cell.angle_alpha   90.00
_cell.angle_beta   90.00
_cell.angle_gamma   90.00
#
_symmetry.space_group_name_H-M   'P 1'
#
loop_
_entity.id
_entity.type
_entity.pdbx_description
1 polymer ?
#
loop_
_entity_poly.entity_id
_entity_poly.type
_entity_poly.pdbx_seq_one_letter_code
_entity_poly.pdbx_strand_id
1 'polypeptide(L)' 'MGDVRVLNKEAIKNVIIEIKIHINRRLFEQGYITEEMYIKAKEIILNKS' A
#
# COMPACT_ATOMS: atom_id res chain seq x y z
N MET A 1 19.17 27.01 10.76
CA MET A 1 18.50 26.84 9.45
C MET A 1 18.08 25.39 9.38
N GLY A 2 16.78 25.12 9.51
CA GLY A 2 16.26 23.76 9.74
C GLY A 2 16.50 22.84 8.55
N ASP A 3 16.92 21.61 8.82
CA ASP A 3 17.03 20.52 7.85
C ASP A 3 15.61 20.16 7.35
N VAL A 4 15.11 20.90 6.36
CA VAL A 4 13.89 20.54 5.64
C VAL A 4 14.30 19.47 4.65
N ARG A 5 14.32 18.21 5.12
CA ARG A 5 14.42 17.06 4.23
C ARG A 5 13.21 17.12 3.31
N VAL A 6 13.40 17.64 2.09
CA VAL A 6 12.40 17.60 1.03
C VAL A 6 12.26 16.13 0.65
N LEU A 7 11.33 15.44 1.32
CA LEU A 7 11.06 14.04 1.01
C LEU A 7 10.55 13.96 -0.42
N ASN A 8 11.19 13.11 -1.22
CA ASN A 8 10.75 12.86 -2.58
C ASN A 8 9.31 12.30 -2.53
N LYS A 9 8.35 13.09 -3.03
CA LYS A 9 6.93 12.75 -3.02
C LYS A 9 6.64 11.43 -3.73
N GLU A 10 7.39 11.12 -4.77
CA GLU A 10 7.29 9.86 -5.51
C GLU A 10 7.82 8.68 -4.67
N ALA A 11 8.93 8.87 -3.96
CA ALA A 11 9.44 7.86 -3.04
C ALA A 11 8.45 7.59 -1.90
N ILE A 12 7.84 8.63 -1.32
CA ILE A 12 6.77 8.46 -0.31
C ILE A 12 5.60 7.68 -0.90
N LYS A 13 5.16 8.05 -2.10
CA LYS A 13 4.05 7.39 -2.79
C LYS A 13 4.33 5.89 -2.96
N ASN A 14 5.52 5.52 -3.43
CA ASN A 14 5.91 4.13 -3.61
C ASN A 14 5.89 3.35 -2.28
N VAL A 15 6.42 3.93 -1.20
CA VAL A 15 6.38 3.32 0.13
C VAL A 15 4.93 3.12 0.61
N ILE A 16 4.04 4.08 0.38
CA ILE A 16 2.62 3.95 0.74
C ILE A 16 1.97 2.78 -0.02
N ILE A 17 2.29 2.60 -1.31
CA ILE A 17 1.79 1.47 -2.11
C ILE A 17 2.26 0.14 -1.51
N GLU A 18 3.55 0.02 -1.20
CA GLU A 18 4.12 -1.19 -0.61
C GLU A 18 3.46 -1.54 0.72
N ILE A 19 3.25 -0.55 1.59
CA ILE A 19 2.56 -0.73 2.88
C ILE A 19 1.13 -1.25 2.65
N LYS A 20 0.38 -0.64 1.73
CA LYS A 20 -1.00 -1.07 1.41
C LYS A 20 -1.05 -2.50 0.90
N ILE A 21 -0.15 -2.88 -0.01
CA ILE A 21 -0.05 -4.25 -0.54
C ILE A 21 0.28 -5.24 0.59
N HIS A 22 1.23 -4.89 1.46
CA HIS A 22 1.64 -5.73 2.58
C HIS A 22 0.49 -5.98 3.56
N ILE A 23 -0.26 -4.93 3.93
CA ILE A 23 -1.42 -5.05 4.83
C ILE A 23 -2.50 -5.92 4.18
N ASN A 24 -2.84 -5.68 2.90
CA ASN A 24 -3.86 -6.45 2.18
C ASN A 24 -3.52 -7.96 2.15
N ARG A 25 -2.24 -8.29 1.89
CA ARG A 25 -1.76 -9.67 1.92
C ARG A 25 -1.90 -10.30 3.31
N ARG A 26 -1.50 -9.60 4.37
CA ARG A 26 -1.60 -10.12 5.74
C ARG A 26 -3.05 -10.37 6.16
N LEU A 27 -3.97 -9.49 5.80
CA LEU A 27 -5.39 -9.67 6.09
C LEU A 27 -5.94 -10.94 5.44
N PHE A 28 -5.52 -11.23 4.22
CA PHE A 28 -5.88 -12.47 3.53
C PHE A 28 -5.26 -13.71 4.17
N GLU A 29 -3.95 -13.70 4.42
CA GLU A 29 -3.23 -14.83 5.03
C GLU A 29 -3.74 -15.17 6.44
N GLN A 30 -4.27 -14.18 7.17
CA GLN A 30 -4.88 -14.36 8.49
C GLN A 30 -6.37 -14.74 8.42
N GLY A 31 -6.96 -14.83 7.23
CA GLY A 31 -8.37 -15.20 7.03
C GLY A 31 -9.38 -14.11 7.38
N TYR A 32 -8.95 -12.85 7.56
CA TYR A 32 -9.85 -11.73 7.84
C TYR A 32 -10.65 -11.27 6.61
N ILE A 33 -10.12 -11.53 5.40
CA ILE A 33 -10.78 -11.22 4.13
C ILE A 33 -10.71 -12.42 3.19
N THR A 34 -11.65 -12.49 2.25
CA THR A 34 -11.66 -13.54 1.23
C THR A 34 -10.64 -13.27 0.13
N GLU A 35 -10.33 -14.29 -0.68
CA GLU A 35 -9.46 -14.15 -1.85
C GLU A 35 -10.00 -13.12 -2.85
N GLU A 36 -11.32 -13.11 -3.10
CA GLU A 36 -11.97 -12.13 -3.96
C GLU A 36 -11.74 -10.70 -3.46
N MET A 37 -11.88 -10.46 -2.15
CA MET A 37 -11.60 -9.17 -1.55
C MET A 37 -10.12 -8.78 -1.67
N TYR A 38 -9.20 -9.72 -1.45
CA TYR A 38 -7.77 -9.51 -1.61
C TYR A 38 -7.40 -9.08 -3.04
N ILE A 39 -7.93 -9.77 -4.05
CA ILE A 39 -7.71 -9.47 -5.47
C ILE A 39 -8.24 -8.08 -5.81
N LYS A 40 -9.49 -7.78 -5.49
CA LYS A 40 -10.10 -6.46 -5.76
C LYS A 40 -9.36 -5.33 -5.07
N ALA A 41 -8.97 -5.51 -3.80
CA ALA A 41 -8.20 -4.51 -3.07
C ALA A 41 -6.83 -4.27 -3.71
N LYS A 42 -6.13 -5.33 -4.16
CA LYS A 42 -4.85 -5.23 -4.85
C LYS A 42 -4.97 -4.44 -6.16
N GLU A 43 -5.99 -4.70 -6.96
CA GLU A 43 -6.28 -3.95 -8.19
C GLU A 43 -6.52 -2.46 -7.91
N ILE A 44 -7.35 -2.15 -6.90
CA ILE A 44 -7.64 -0.76 -6.52
C ILE A 44 -6.36 -0.04 -6.06
N ILE A 45 -5.52 -0.70 -5.25
CA ILE A 45 -4.26 -0.13 -4.77
C ILE A 45 -3.34 0.19 -5.95
N LEU A 46 -3.18 -0.72 -6.91
CA LEU A 46 -2.28 -0.50 -8.05
C LEU A 46 -2.83 0.54 -9.05
N ASN A 47 -4.15 0.58 -9.27
CA ASN A 47 -4.76 1.46 -10.27
C ASN A 47 -5.03 2.88 -9.77
N LYS A 48 -5.20 3.08 -8.45
CA LYS A 48 -5.44 4.41 -7.84
C LYS A 48 -4.20 5.03 -7.21
N SER A 49 -3.05 4.41 -7.37
CA SER A 49 -1.79 4.95 -6.87
C SER A 49 -1.13 5.84 -7.90
#